data_AF-A0A3B0KB68-F1
#
_entry.id   AF-A0A3B0KB68-F1
#
_cell.length_a   1.000
_cell.length_b   1.000
_cell.length_c   1.000
_cell.angle_alpha   90.00
_cell.angle_beta   90.00
_cell.angle_gamma   90.00
#
_symmetry.space_group_name_H-M   'P 1'
#
loop_
_entity.id
_entity.type
_entity.pdbx_description
1 polymer ?
#
loop_
_entity_poly.entity_id
_entity_poly.type
_entity_poly.pdbx_seq_one_letter_code
_entity_poly.pdbx_strand_id
1 'polypeptide(L)'
;MSLPWVERLDMVNTLAPMAPELAVQLEKHEQKRANVFKGNAKLPYVRPEEDPVLNDFKREMLFHRQAQSAVLEGIPMLQQLGIKTRRPDDYFAEMAKSDEHMQKVRSNLMAKQQGQAKSERIKQIREQRKMGKMLAKQTKVQREAEKKDMLDKLKKFRKGKLKNLDFLEDAKALESKQKKTAENRKARNKKFGFGGKKKGLKRNTKSSSAGLDAEKSTRRQRGAKAGASVNKRMGKSRRIKAKGRK
;
A
#
# COMPACT_ATOMS: atom_id res chain seq x y z
N MET A 1 -61.02 -4.08 3.17
CA MET A 1 -59.84 -3.93 4.05
C MET A 1 -59.02 -2.77 3.52
N SER A 2 -59.01 -1.66 4.24
CA SER A 2 -58.30 -0.43 3.84
C SER A 2 -56.79 -0.65 4.03
N LEU A 3 -56.05 -0.91 2.94
CA LEU A 3 -54.59 -0.92 2.93
C LEU A 3 -54.00 0.24 2.10
N PRO A 4 -54.41 1.51 2.30
CA PRO A 4 -53.96 2.64 1.49
C PRO A 4 -52.45 2.89 1.58
N TRP A 5 -51.81 2.50 2.69
CA TRP A 5 -50.37 2.67 2.86
C TRP A 5 -49.54 1.64 2.09
N VAL A 6 -49.99 0.38 2.00
CA VAL A 6 -49.21 -0.69 1.32
C VAL A 6 -49.14 -0.46 -0.19
N GLU A 7 -50.17 0.16 -0.77
CA GLU A 7 -50.22 0.48 -2.19
C GLU A 7 -49.27 1.63 -2.57
N ARG A 8 -49.02 2.57 -1.64
CA ARG A 8 -48.20 3.76 -1.88
C ARG A 8 -46.79 3.65 -1.31
N LEU A 9 -46.63 2.92 -0.21
CA LEU A 9 -45.40 2.81 0.59
C LEU A 9 -44.80 4.17 0.99
N ASP A 10 -45.65 5.21 1.05
CA ASP A 10 -45.24 6.57 1.40
C ASP A 10 -44.92 6.63 2.90
N MET A 11 -43.71 7.07 3.23
CA MET A 11 -43.23 7.20 4.60
C MET A 11 -42.58 8.56 4.82
N VAL A 12 -42.91 9.21 5.94
CA VAL A 12 -42.31 10.49 6.35
C VAL A 12 -41.43 10.22 7.56
N ASN A 13 -40.14 10.04 7.32
CA ASN A 13 -39.22 9.56 8.34
C ASN A 13 -38.20 10.62 8.73
N THR A 14 -37.80 10.58 9.99
CA THR A 14 -36.64 11.33 10.47
C THR A 14 -35.33 10.75 9.94
N LEU A 15 -34.22 11.48 10.09
CA LEU A 15 -32.91 11.01 9.66
C LEU A 15 -32.46 9.82 10.52
N ALA A 16 -31.99 8.74 9.88
CA ALA A 16 -31.39 7.62 10.59
C ALA A 16 -30.21 8.09 11.46
N PRO A 17 -29.97 7.48 12.63
CA PRO A 17 -28.87 7.87 13.51
C PRO A 17 -27.52 7.76 12.77
N MET A 18 -26.66 8.75 12.96
CA MET A 18 -25.35 8.76 12.32
C MET A 18 -24.50 7.62 12.86
N ALA A 19 -24.13 6.68 11.98
CA ALA A 19 -23.12 5.70 12.30
C ALA A 19 -21.76 6.40 12.50
N PRO A 20 -20.95 5.97 13.48
CA PRO A 20 -19.63 6.57 13.73
C PRO A 20 -18.71 6.46 12.50
N GLU A 21 -18.86 5.41 11.70
CA GLU A 21 -18.10 5.24 10.45
C GLU A 21 -18.42 6.34 9.41
N LEU A 22 -19.68 6.74 9.30
CA LEU A 22 -20.10 7.80 8.37
C LEU A 22 -19.56 9.16 8.79
N ALA A 23 -19.55 9.44 10.10
CA ALA A 23 -18.94 10.65 10.64
C ALA A 23 -17.45 10.74 10.29
N VAL A 24 -16.71 9.63 10.47
CA VAL A 24 -15.29 9.55 10.10
C VAL A 24 -15.09 9.72 8.59
N GLN A 25 -16.01 9.23 7.75
CA GLN A 25 -15.94 9.42 6.30
C GLN A 25 -16.17 10.89 5.89
N LEU A 26 -17.14 11.56 6.50
CA LEU A 26 -17.39 12.99 6.31
C LEU A 26 -16.16 13.81 6.67
N GLU A 27 -15.60 13.59 7.86
CA GLU A 27 -14.41 14.30 8.31
C GLU A 27 -13.22 14.04 7.37
N LYS A 28 -13.00 12.79 6.96
CA LYS A 28 -11.97 12.46 5.96
C LYS A 28 -12.19 13.17 4.62
N HIS A 29 -13.43 13.36 4.20
CA HIS A 29 -13.75 14.08 2.97
C HIS A 29 -13.46 15.57 3.10
N GLU A 30 -13.86 16.19 4.21
CA GLU A 30 -13.57 17.60 4.54
C GLU A 30 -12.06 17.84 4.62
N GLN A 31 -11.32 16.97 5.32
CA GLN A 31 -9.86 17.03 5.41
C GLN A 31 -9.19 16.87 4.04
N LYS A 32 -9.66 15.94 3.20
CA LYS A 32 -9.14 15.78 1.83
C LYS A 32 -9.38 17.05 1.01
N ARG A 33 -10.56 17.66 1.10
CA ARG A 33 -10.89 18.89 0.39
C ARG A 33 -10.02 20.06 0.86
N ALA A 34 -9.83 20.21 2.17
CA ALA A 34 -8.92 21.20 2.75
C ALA A 34 -7.47 20.99 2.29
N ASN A 35 -6.99 19.75 2.21
CA ASN A 35 -5.64 19.43 1.73
C ASN A 35 -5.45 19.75 0.24
N VAL A 36 -6.50 19.64 -0.57
CA VAL A 36 -6.46 20.04 -1.99
C VAL A 36 -6.29 21.56 -2.13
N PHE A 37 -7.01 22.36 -1.33
CA PHE A 37 -6.85 23.81 -1.32
C PHE A 37 -5.45 24.23 -0.85
N LYS A 38 -4.92 23.61 0.21
CA LYS A 38 -3.55 23.89 0.70
C LYS A 38 -2.45 23.50 -0.29
N GLY A 39 -2.66 22.42 -1.04
CA GLY A 39 -1.66 21.85 -1.93
C GLY A 39 -1.64 22.45 -3.34
N ASN A 40 -2.62 23.28 -3.71
CA ASN A 40 -2.83 23.67 -5.10
C ASN A 40 -3.11 25.17 -5.22
N ALA A 41 -2.06 25.96 -5.43
CA ALA A 41 -2.12 27.43 -5.52
C ALA A 41 -2.99 27.98 -6.66
N LYS A 42 -3.46 27.12 -7.58
CA LYS A 42 -4.34 27.49 -8.70
C LYS A 42 -5.83 27.47 -8.35
N LEU A 43 -6.22 26.90 -7.21
CA LEU A 43 -7.61 26.85 -6.78
C LEU A 43 -7.87 28.00 -5.80
N PRO A 44 -8.85 28.88 -6.06
CA PRO A 44 -9.24 29.89 -5.08
C PRO A 44 -9.80 29.17 -3.84
N TYR A 45 -9.38 29.61 -2.66
CA TYR A 45 -9.95 29.12 -1.42
C TYR A 45 -11.41 29.55 -1.34
N VAL A 46 -12.30 28.58 -1.17
CA VAL A 46 -13.72 28.80 -0.93
C VAL A 46 -14.00 28.40 0.52
N ARG A 47 -14.84 29.16 1.22
CA ARG A 47 -15.25 28.82 2.58
C ARG A 47 -15.95 27.45 2.56
N PRO A 48 -15.77 26.57 3.57
CA PRO A 48 -16.36 25.24 3.57
C PRO A 48 -17.90 25.23 3.43
N GLU A 49 -18.57 26.28 3.89
CA GLU A 49 -20.02 26.47 3.81
C GLU A 49 -20.52 26.82 2.40
N GLU A 50 -19.67 27.43 1.58
CA GLU A 50 -19.98 27.87 0.22
C GLU A 50 -19.43 26.89 -0.84
N ASP A 51 -18.70 25.85 -0.42
CA ASP A 51 -18.09 24.90 -1.34
C ASP A 51 -19.16 23.97 -1.94
N PRO A 52 -19.46 24.07 -3.26
CA PRO A 52 -20.53 23.31 -3.88
C PRO A 52 -20.29 21.81 -3.77
N VAL A 53 -19.02 21.35 -3.76
CA VAL A 53 -18.69 19.92 -3.68
C VAL A 53 -18.94 19.35 -2.28
N LEU A 54 -18.64 20.15 -1.25
CA LEU A 54 -18.83 19.74 0.14
C LEU A 54 -20.32 19.75 0.49
N ASN A 55 -21.05 20.76 0.00
CA ASN A 55 -22.50 20.85 0.13
C ASN A 55 -23.22 19.72 -0.60
N ASP A 56 -22.79 19.36 -1.82
CA ASP A 56 -23.32 18.22 -2.56
C ASP A 56 -23.14 16.91 -1.78
N PHE A 57 -21.93 16.65 -1.26
CA PHE A 57 -21.66 15.46 -0.45
C PHE A 57 -22.51 15.39 0.83
N LYS A 58 -22.66 16.52 1.54
CA LYS A 58 -23.53 16.61 2.73
C LYS A 58 -24.99 16.33 2.36
N ARG A 59 -25.47 16.87 1.24
CA ARG A 59 -26.83 16.66 0.74
C ARG A 59 -27.08 15.20 0.37
N GLU A 60 -26.19 14.57 -0.38
CA GLU A 60 -26.29 13.14 -0.72
C GLU A 60 -26.29 12.25 0.53
N MET A 61 -25.49 12.60 1.54
CA MET A 61 -25.48 11.89 2.82
C MET A 61 -26.83 12.00 3.57
N LEU A 62 -27.49 13.16 3.51
CA LEU A 62 -28.82 13.35 4.10
C LEU A 62 -29.86 12.47 3.38
N PHE A 63 -29.86 12.45 2.05
CA PHE A 63 -30.75 11.59 1.28
C PHE A 63 -30.54 10.12 1.60
N HIS A 64 -29.27 9.70 1.71
CA HIS A 64 -28.94 8.32 2.06
C HIS A 64 -29.46 7.94 3.45
N ARG A 65 -29.28 8.81 4.46
CA ARG A 65 -29.75 8.57 5.83
C ARG A 65 -31.27 8.57 5.94
N GLN A 66 -31.94 9.45 5.20
CA GLN A 66 -33.41 9.47 5.16
C GLN A 66 -33.96 8.17 4.53
N ALA A 67 -33.39 7.75 3.40
CA ALA A 67 -33.73 6.47 2.76
C ALA A 67 -33.44 5.28 3.69
N GLN A 68 -32.34 5.31 4.44
CA GLN A 68 -32.01 4.27 5.41
C GLN A 68 -33.05 4.17 6.54
N SER A 69 -33.54 5.30 7.06
CA SER A 69 -34.61 5.27 8.08
C SER A 69 -35.90 4.67 7.53
N ALA A 70 -36.26 5.05 6.29
CA ALA A 70 -37.42 4.46 5.59
C ALA A 70 -37.30 2.95 5.47
N VAL A 71 -36.12 2.43 5.12
CA VAL A 71 -35.89 0.98 5.02
C VAL A 71 -35.97 0.29 6.39
N LEU A 72 -35.38 0.90 7.42
CA LEU A 72 -35.37 0.33 8.78
C LEU A 72 -36.76 0.24 9.40
N GLU A 73 -37.63 1.21 9.12
CA GLU A 73 -39.00 1.22 9.64
C GLU A 73 -39.97 0.44 8.73
N GLY A 74 -39.82 0.57 7.41
CA GLY A 74 -40.74 -0.03 6.43
C GLY A 74 -40.60 -1.54 6.28
N ILE A 75 -39.37 -2.09 6.35
CA ILE A 75 -39.17 -3.55 6.23
C ILE A 75 -39.91 -4.33 7.34
N PRO A 76 -39.78 -3.98 8.63
CA PRO A 76 -40.54 -4.63 9.70
C PRO A 76 -42.05 -4.56 9.49
N MET A 77 -42.59 -3.42 9.05
CA MET A 77 -44.02 -3.27 8.77
C MET A 77 -44.49 -4.24 7.67
N LEU A 78 -43.72 -4.39 6.59
CA LEU A 78 -44.03 -5.35 5.52
C LEU A 78 -43.93 -6.80 6.00
N GLN A 79 -42.97 -7.11 6.87
CA GLN A 79 -42.82 -8.43 7.47
C GLN A 79 -44.00 -8.78 8.40
N GLN A 80 -44.51 -7.83 9.18
CA GLN A 80 -45.70 -8.02 10.02
C GLN A 80 -46.95 -8.34 9.18
N LEU A 81 -47.03 -7.79 7.97
CA LEU A 81 -48.09 -8.09 7.00
C LEU A 81 -47.88 -9.41 6.25
N GLY A 82 -46.80 -10.15 6.53
CA GLY A 82 -46.47 -11.42 5.87
C GLY A 82 -45.90 -11.28 4.46
N ILE A 83 -45.49 -10.07 4.05
CA ILE A 83 -44.93 -9.81 2.72
C ILE A 83 -43.43 -10.14 2.71
N LYS A 84 -43.00 -10.97 1.75
CA LYS A 84 -41.58 -11.34 1.57
C LYS A 84 -40.82 -10.18 0.95
N THR A 85 -39.86 -9.60 1.67
CA THR A 85 -39.10 -8.41 1.22
C THR A 85 -37.74 -8.72 0.60
N ARG A 86 -37.13 -9.87 0.94
CA ARG A 86 -35.80 -10.24 0.44
C ARG A 86 -35.89 -11.06 -0.84
N ARG A 87 -35.14 -10.66 -1.86
CA ARG A 87 -34.91 -11.46 -3.08
C ARG A 87 -34.07 -12.71 -2.75
N PRO A 88 -34.55 -13.93 -3.07
CA PRO A 88 -33.75 -15.15 -2.96
C PRO A 88 -32.59 -15.17 -3.97
N ASP A 89 -31.46 -15.75 -3.59
CA ASP A 89 -30.27 -15.81 -4.44
C ASP A 89 -30.45 -16.73 -5.67
N ASP A 90 -31.35 -17.71 -5.58
CA ASP A 90 -31.68 -18.68 -6.63
C ASP A 90 -32.85 -18.22 -7.54
N TYR A 91 -33.36 -17.00 -7.32
CA TYR A 91 -34.43 -16.44 -8.15
C TYR A 91 -33.85 -15.58 -9.28
N PHE A 92 -33.75 -16.16 -10.47
CA PHE A 92 -33.28 -15.50 -11.69
C PHE A 92 -34.44 -14.84 -12.44
N ALA A 93 -34.53 -13.52 -12.34
CA ALA A 93 -35.46 -12.68 -13.10
C ALA A 93 -34.66 -11.53 -13.74
N GLU A 94 -35.27 -10.87 -14.73
CA GLU A 94 -34.65 -9.71 -15.37
C GLU A 94 -34.41 -8.59 -14.35
N MET A 95 -33.19 -8.07 -14.32
CA MET A 95 -32.76 -6.99 -13.43
C MET A 95 -32.68 -5.68 -14.21
N ALA A 96 -32.81 -4.54 -13.53
CA ALA A 96 -32.73 -3.21 -14.16
C ALA A 96 -31.42 -2.92 -14.92
N LYS A 97 -30.35 -3.69 -14.66
CA LYS A 97 -29.06 -3.61 -15.37
C LYS A 97 -28.61 -5.01 -15.75
N SER A 98 -28.06 -5.15 -16.96
CA SER A 98 -27.52 -6.43 -17.43
C SER A 98 -26.28 -6.87 -16.65
N ASP A 99 -26.07 -8.18 -16.59
CA ASP A 99 -24.89 -8.75 -15.93
C ASP A 99 -23.58 -8.32 -16.60
N GLU A 100 -23.57 -8.20 -17.93
CA GLU A 100 -22.42 -7.69 -18.68
C GLU A 100 -22.04 -6.26 -18.25
N HIS A 101 -23.04 -5.39 -18.03
CA HIS A 101 -22.81 -4.05 -17.51
C HIS A 101 -22.22 -4.12 -16.09
N MET A 102 -22.79 -4.95 -15.21
CA MET A 102 -22.31 -5.08 -13.84
C MET A 102 -20.91 -5.70 -13.75
N GLN A 103 -20.52 -6.59 -14.67
CA GLN A 103 -19.15 -7.09 -14.79
C GLN A 103 -18.16 -5.97 -15.14
N LYS A 104 -18.53 -5.03 -16.04
CA LYS A 104 -17.72 -3.84 -16.35
C LYS A 104 -17.59 -2.91 -15.13
N VAL A 105 -18.65 -2.72 -14.36
CA VAL A 105 -18.60 -1.93 -13.12
C VAL A 105 -17.66 -2.58 -12.10
N ARG A 106 -17.76 -3.90 -11.91
CA ARG A 106 -16.88 -4.66 -10.99
C ARG A 106 -15.43 -4.59 -11.42
N SER A 107 -15.12 -4.76 -12.71
CA SER A 107 -13.74 -4.69 -13.20
C SER A 107 -13.13 -3.30 -12.98
N ASN A 108 -13.90 -2.23 -13.18
CA ASN A 108 -13.49 -0.86 -12.90
C ASN A 108 -13.25 -0.61 -11.41
N LEU A 109 -14.11 -1.12 -10.54
CA LEU A 109 -13.94 -1.03 -9.08
C LEU A 109 -12.64 -1.72 -8.64
N MET A 110 -12.41 -2.95 -9.12
CA MET A 110 -11.20 -3.71 -8.84
C MET A 110 -9.94 -3.00 -9.36
N ALA A 111 -10.01 -2.41 -10.56
CA ALA A 111 -8.91 -1.63 -11.11
C ALA A 111 -8.57 -0.39 -10.26
N LYS A 112 -9.59 0.34 -9.77
CA LYS A 112 -9.41 1.48 -8.86
C LYS A 112 -8.76 1.07 -7.54
N GLN A 113 -9.25 0.00 -6.91
CA GLN A 113 -8.67 -0.54 -5.67
C GLN A 113 -7.22 -0.97 -5.85
N GLN A 114 -6.92 -1.69 -6.94
CA GLN A 114 -5.54 -2.07 -7.27
C GLN A 114 -4.65 -0.85 -7.54
N GLY A 115 -5.18 0.20 -8.16
CA GLY A 115 -4.45 1.45 -8.38
C GLY A 115 -4.10 2.18 -7.09
N GLN A 116 -5.03 2.21 -6.13
CA GLN A 116 -4.81 2.78 -4.79
C GLN A 116 -3.77 1.97 -4.01
N ALA A 117 -3.94 0.65 -3.93
CA ALA A 117 -3.00 -0.24 -3.23
C ALA A 117 -1.58 -0.16 -3.81
N LYS A 118 -1.45 -0.07 -5.14
CA LYS A 118 -0.13 0.15 -5.79
C LYS A 118 0.48 1.48 -5.40
N SER A 119 -0.31 2.55 -5.38
CA SER A 119 0.15 3.89 -5.01
C SER A 119 0.61 3.95 -3.55
N GLU A 120 -0.13 3.30 -2.64
CA GLU A 120 0.23 3.17 -1.23
C GLU A 120 1.52 2.36 -1.04
N ARG A 121 1.65 1.20 -1.70
CA ARG A 121 2.89 0.41 -1.69
C ARG A 121 4.10 1.22 -2.17
N ILE A 122 3.92 2.04 -3.21
CA ILE A 122 4.99 2.91 -3.71
C ILE A 122 5.37 3.98 -2.67
N LYS A 123 4.40 4.58 -1.97
CA LYS A 123 4.67 5.54 -0.89
C LYS A 123 5.45 4.87 0.25
N GLN A 124 5.02 3.70 0.71
CA GLN A 124 5.71 2.92 1.74
C GLN A 124 7.16 2.60 1.34
N ILE A 125 7.39 2.14 0.11
CA ILE A 125 8.75 1.86 -0.40
C ILE A 125 9.61 3.13 -0.41
N ARG A 126 9.05 4.29 -0.76
CA ARG A 126 9.78 5.57 -0.74
C ARG A 126 10.14 6.00 0.68
N GLU A 127 9.22 5.86 1.62
CA GLU A 127 9.44 6.17 3.03
C GLU A 127 10.50 5.26 3.64
N GLN A 128 10.41 3.94 3.42
CA GLN A 128 11.42 2.99 3.85
C GLN A 128 12.81 3.33 3.31
N ARG A 129 12.92 3.74 2.04
CA ARG A 129 14.20 4.19 1.46
C ARG A 129 14.71 5.48 2.10
N LYS A 130 13.84 6.42 2.45
CA LYS A 130 14.20 7.65 3.15
C LYS A 130 14.71 7.35 4.57
N MET A 131 13.97 6.53 5.31
CA MET A 131 14.35 6.09 6.66
C MET A 131 15.66 5.29 6.65
N GLY A 132 15.84 4.37 5.71
CA GLY A 132 17.09 3.63 5.55
C GLY A 132 18.31 4.53 5.32
N LYS A 133 18.15 5.62 4.54
CA LYS A 133 19.23 6.61 4.35
C LYS A 133 19.51 7.41 5.63
N MET A 134 18.48 7.77 6.40
CA MET A 134 18.65 8.48 7.68
C MET A 134 19.36 7.60 8.70
N LEU A 135 18.94 6.34 8.84
CA LEU A 135 19.58 5.35 9.70
C LEU A 135 21.04 5.11 9.31
N ALA A 136 21.34 5.01 8.01
CA ALA A 136 22.73 4.86 7.54
C ALA A 136 23.62 6.05 7.93
N LYS A 137 23.08 7.29 7.88
CA LYS A 137 23.80 8.48 8.34
C LYS A 137 23.97 8.48 9.86
N GLN A 138 22.90 8.21 10.61
CA GLN A 138 22.91 8.19 12.07
C GLN A 138 23.89 7.15 12.61
N THR A 139 23.90 5.93 12.04
CA THR A 139 24.86 4.88 12.43
C THR A 139 26.30 5.27 12.12
N LYS A 140 26.56 6.03 11.04
CA LYS A 140 27.91 6.55 10.75
C LYS A 140 28.34 7.57 11.82
N VAL A 141 27.46 8.51 12.15
CA VAL A 141 27.72 9.54 13.19
C VAL A 141 27.92 8.89 14.55
N GLN A 142 27.08 7.94 14.94
CA GLN A 142 27.23 7.18 16.19
C GLN A 142 28.58 6.46 16.26
N ARG A 143 28.99 5.76 15.20
CA ARG A 143 30.31 5.10 15.14
C ARG A 143 31.48 6.09 15.23
N GLU A 144 31.35 7.27 14.65
CA GLU A 144 32.39 8.31 14.74
C GLU A 144 32.45 8.91 16.16
N ALA A 145 31.31 9.10 16.82
CA ALA A 145 31.23 9.52 18.21
C ALA A 145 31.82 8.47 19.15
N GLU A 146 31.42 7.20 19.04
CA GLU A 146 31.97 6.08 19.81
C GLU A 146 33.50 5.98 19.66
N LYS A 147 34.02 6.18 18.45
CA LYS A 147 35.47 6.21 18.20
C LYS A 147 36.15 7.39 18.90
N LYS A 148 35.56 8.59 18.85
CA LYS A 148 36.09 9.77 19.55
C LYS A 148 36.10 9.54 21.06
N ASP A 149 35.00 9.03 21.62
CA ASP A 149 34.86 8.72 23.04
C ASP A 149 35.87 7.66 23.48
N MET A 150 36.10 6.62 22.67
CA MET A 150 37.12 5.60 22.90
C MET A 150 38.53 6.22 22.90
N LEU A 151 38.86 7.07 21.92
CA LEU A 151 40.16 7.75 21.86
C LEU A 151 40.37 8.70 23.05
N ASP A 152 39.33 9.38 23.52
CA ASP A 152 39.42 10.26 24.67
C ASP A 152 39.57 9.47 25.98
N LYS A 153 38.90 8.32 26.13
CA LYS A 153 39.13 7.36 27.23
C LYS A 153 40.58 6.85 27.23
N LEU A 154 41.13 6.47 26.07
CA LEU A 154 42.53 6.06 25.91
C LEU A 154 43.51 7.19 26.30
N LYS A 155 43.26 8.43 25.86
CA LYS A 155 44.08 9.59 26.25
C LYS A 155 44.02 9.85 27.76
N LYS A 156 42.86 9.72 28.39
CA LYS A 156 42.69 9.87 29.85
C LYS A 156 43.42 8.77 30.63
N PHE A 157 43.38 7.52 30.14
CA PHE A 157 44.15 6.40 30.69
C PHE A 157 45.66 6.62 30.57
N ARG A 158 46.15 7.02 29.37
CA ARG A 158 47.58 7.36 29.17
C ARG A 158 48.08 8.48 30.08
N LYS A 159 47.22 9.42 30.45
CA LYS A 159 47.51 10.50 31.40
C LYS A 159 47.36 10.09 32.88
N GLY A 160 47.14 8.81 33.18
CA GLY A 160 47.04 8.27 34.55
C GLY A 160 45.75 8.65 35.31
N LYS A 161 44.76 9.24 34.64
CA LYS A 161 43.51 9.69 35.28
C LYS A 161 42.46 8.58 35.47
N LEU A 162 42.64 7.44 34.80
CA LEU A 162 41.77 6.27 34.88
C LEU A 162 42.65 5.04 35.16
N LYS A 163 42.28 4.22 36.16
CA LYS A 163 43.05 3.04 36.58
C LYS A 163 42.58 1.72 35.95
N ASN A 164 41.33 1.65 35.44
CA ASN A 164 40.70 0.42 34.98
C ASN A 164 40.48 0.42 33.45
N LEU A 165 40.80 -0.70 32.78
CA LEU A 165 40.75 -0.93 31.32
C LEU A 165 39.40 -1.52 30.84
N ASP A 166 38.33 -1.32 31.60
CA ASP A 166 37.02 -1.98 31.41
C ASP A 166 36.37 -1.66 30.05
N PHE A 167 36.73 -0.55 29.42
CA PHE A 167 36.23 -0.14 28.10
C PHE A 167 36.76 -1.00 26.93
N LEU A 168 37.73 -1.89 27.16
CA LEU A 168 38.34 -2.75 26.12
C LEU A 168 37.65 -4.11 25.97
N GLU A 169 36.88 -4.58 26.96
CA GLU A 169 36.18 -5.87 26.88
C GLU A 169 35.09 -5.88 25.78
N ASP A 170 34.39 -4.76 25.62
CA ASP A 170 33.42 -4.58 24.52
C ASP A 170 34.06 -4.66 23.12
N ALA A 171 35.32 -4.28 22.98
CA ALA A 171 36.03 -4.33 21.69
C ALA A 171 36.38 -5.77 21.27
N LYS A 172 36.67 -6.66 22.23
CA LYS A 172 36.92 -8.09 21.97
C LYS A 172 35.67 -8.81 21.43
N ALA A 173 34.48 -8.43 21.91
CA ALA A 173 33.22 -8.96 21.40
C ALA A 173 32.97 -8.57 19.93
N LEU A 174 33.38 -7.36 19.51
CA LEU A 174 33.25 -6.86 18.14
C LEU A 174 34.17 -7.57 17.13
N GLU A 175 35.39 -7.96 17.50
CA GLU A 175 36.31 -8.71 16.62
C GLU A 175 35.76 -10.08 16.22
N SER A 176 35.08 -10.77 17.14
CA SER A 176 34.47 -12.08 16.86
C SER A 176 33.40 -12.01 15.75
N LYS A 177 32.65 -10.90 15.66
CA LYS A 177 31.65 -10.64 14.61
C LYS A 177 32.30 -10.28 13.27
N GLN A 178 33.45 -9.59 13.26
CA GLN A 178 34.13 -9.21 12.02
C GLN A 178 34.68 -10.44 11.26
N LYS A 179 35.20 -11.46 11.97
CA LYS A 179 35.68 -12.70 11.36
C LYS A 179 34.62 -13.42 10.51
N LYS A 180 33.37 -13.53 11.00
CA LYS A 180 32.23 -14.14 10.26
C LYS A 180 31.85 -13.36 8.99
N THR A 181 31.99 -12.03 8.99
CA THR A 181 31.66 -11.20 7.82
C THR A 181 32.71 -11.31 6.71
N ALA A 182 33.99 -11.47 7.09
CA ALA A 182 35.10 -11.66 6.16
C ALA A 182 34.99 -12.98 5.40
N GLU A 183 34.57 -14.06 6.08
CA GLU A 183 34.36 -15.38 5.50
C GLU A 183 33.24 -15.37 4.44
N ASN A 184 32.12 -14.69 4.75
CA ASN A 184 31.02 -14.47 3.81
C ASN A 184 31.41 -13.61 2.59
N ARG A 185 32.41 -12.73 2.73
CA ARG A 185 32.97 -11.94 1.62
C ARG A 185 33.92 -12.81 0.76
N LYS A 186 34.73 -13.67 1.39
CA LYS A 186 35.58 -14.65 0.69
C LYS A 186 34.76 -15.65 -0.12
N ALA A 187 33.66 -16.18 0.43
CA ALA A 187 32.76 -17.09 -0.30
C ALA A 187 32.09 -16.41 -1.52
N ARG A 188 31.67 -15.16 -1.36
CA ARG A 188 31.13 -14.35 -2.47
C ARG A 188 32.19 -14.01 -3.51
N ASN A 189 33.42 -13.71 -3.10
CA ASN A 189 34.54 -13.51 -4.03
C ASN A 189 34.93 -14.81 -4.74
N LYS A 190 34.83 -15.98 -4.10
CA LYS A 190 35.02 -17.28 -4.78
C LYS A 190 33.94 -17.53 -5.84
N LYS A 191 32.68 -17.21 -5.52
CA LYS A 191 31.54 -17.35 -6.43
C LYS A 191 31.52 -16.30 -7.57
N PHE A 192 31.97 -15.06 -7.28
CA PHE A 192 31.80 -13.90 -8.15
C PHE A 192 33.09 -13.12 -8.51
N GLY A 193 34.28 -13.60 -8.14
CA GLY A 193 35.60 -12.96 -8.32
C GLY A 193 36.16 -12.84 -9.74
N PHE A 194 37.29 -12.14 -9.89
CA PHE A 194 37.85 -11.64 -11.15
C PHE A 194 38.48 -12.74 -12.02
N GLY A 195 38.19 -12.72 -13.33
CA GLY A 195 38.87 -13.59 -14.30
C GLY A 195 38.07 -14.09 -15.51
N GLY A 196 36.88 -13.56 -15.83
CA GLY A 196 36.18 -13.95 -17.06
C GLY A 196 34.79 -13.34 -17.27
N LYS A 197 34.27 -13.38 -18.50
CA LYS A 197 32.93 -12.90 -18.89
C LYS A 197 31.84 -13.68 -18.15
N LYS A 198 31.41 -13.16 -17.00
CA LYS A 198 30.31 -13.72 -16.21
C LYS A 198 28.98 -13.38 -16.86
N LYS A 199 28.49 -14.28 -17.72
CA LYS A 199 27.22 -14.28 -18.49
C LYS A 199 26.01 -13.63 -17.78
N GLY A 200 26.04 -12.33 -17.49
CA GLY A 200 25.00 -11.61 -16.76
C GLY A 200 24.81 -11.95 -15.28
N LEU A 201 25.53 -12.92 -14.70
CA LEU A 201 25.29 -13.43 -13.33
C LEU A 201 25.46 -12.40 -12.20
N LYS A 202 26.16 -11.28 -12.47
CA LYS A 202 26.33 -10.16 -11.53
C LYS A 202 25.32 -9.02 -11.77
N ARG A 203 24.44 -9.13 -12.77
CA ARG A 203 23.43 -8.10 -13.05
C ARG A 203 22.22 -8.35 -12.16
N ASN A 204 21.76 -7.30 -11.48
CA ASN A 204 20.47 -7.34 -10.79
C ASN A 204 19.37 -7.60 -11.84
N THR A 205 18.65 -8.72 -11.69
CA THR A 205 17.42 -8.96 -12.44
C THR A 205 16.29 -8.12 -11.84
N LYS A 206 15.21 -7.91 -12.61
CA LYS A 206 14.02 -7.18 -12.14
C LYS A 206 13.41 -7.81 -10.88
N SER A 207 13.59 -9.11 -10.67
CA SER A 207 13.24 -9.82 -9.43
C SER A 207 14.13 -9.41 -8.24
N SER A 208 15.46 -9.32 -8.43
CA SER A 208 16.41 -8.96 -7.36
C SER A 208 16.32 -7.51 -6.91
N SER A 209 15.87 -6.57 -7.75
CA SER A 209 15.74 -5.15 -7.36
C SER A 209 14.42 -4.79 -6.69
N ALA A 210 13.44 -5.70 -6.74
CA ALA A 210 12.10 -5.46 -6.19
C ALA A 210 11.93 -5.97 -4.75
N GLY A 211 12.84 -6.81 -4.23
CA GLY A 211 12.76 -7.31 -2.86
C GLY A 211 11.49 -8.14 -2.57
N LEU A 212 10.83 -8.66 -3.61
CA LEU A 212 9.56 -9.39 -3.50
C LEU A 212 9.74 -10.92 -3.41
N ASP A 213 10.96 -11.45 -3.55
CA ASP A 213 11.24 -12.89 -3.50
C ASP A 213 11.84 -13.30 -2.15
N ALA A 214 11.09 -13.07 -1.08
CA ALA A 214 11.35 -13.68 0.23
C ALA A 214 10.21 -14.63 0.62
N GLU A 215 9.66 -15.39 -0.33
CA GLU A 215 8.80 -16.52 -0.02
C GLU A 215 8.69 -17.50 -1.20
N LYS A 216 9.70 -18.34 -1.39
CA LYS A 216 9.53 -19.69 -1.99
C LYS A 216 10.83 -20.48 -1.86
N SER A 217 10.98 -21.10 -0.70
CA SER A 217 11.71 -22.35 -0.59
C SER A 217 10.73 -23.42 -0.12
N THR A 218 10.84 -24.61 -0.70
CA THR A 218 10.12 -25.85 -0.37
C THR A 218 8.66 -25.99 -0.84
N ARG A 219 8.44 -26.31 -2.13
CA ARG A 219 7.57 -27.46 -2.49
C ARG A 219 7.91 -28.00 -3.89
N ARG A 220 8.00 -29.33 -3.93
CA ARG A 220 8.44 -30.22 -5.00
C ARG A 220 7.61 -30.12 -6.29
N GLN A 221 8.24 -30.56 -7.37
CA GLN A 221 7.69 -31.16 -8.60
C GLN A 221 6.16 -31.33 -8.68
N ARG A 222 5.59 -30.79 -9.76
CA ARG A 222 4.59 -31.48 -10.60
C ARG A 222 4.61 -30.85 -11.99
N GLY A 223 4.71 -31.69 -13.01
CA GLY A 223 4.91 -31.29 -14.40
C GLY A 223 3.68 -30.66 -15.05
N ALA A 224 3.91 -30.00 -16.18
CA ALA A 224 2.97 -29.88 -17.29
C ALA A 224 3.72 -29.33 -18.52
N LYS A 225 3.35 -29.87 -19.67
CA LYS A 225 3.93 -29.70 -21.01
C LYS A 225 3.54 -28.38 -21.68
N ALA A 226 4.31 -28.07 -22.74
CA ALA A 226 3.93 -27.47 -24.03
C ALA A 226 3.57 -25.97 -24.13
N GLY A 227 4.33 -25.29 -24.99
CA GLY A 227 3.81 -24.66 -26.22
C GLY A 227 3.06 -23.34 -26.11
N ALA A 228 3.76 -22.22 -26.32
CA ALA A 228 3.29 -21.09 -27.14
C ALA A 228 4.43 -20.11 -27.40
N SER A 229 4.79 -19.93 -28.67
CA SER A 229 5.75 -18.94 -29.16
C SER A 229 5.19 -17.53 -29.00
N VAL A 230 5.32 -16.95 -27.80
CA VAL A 230 5.00 -15.53 -27.60
C VAL A 230 6.12 -14.69 -28.20
N ASN A 231 5.82 -14.03 -29.32
CA ASN A 231 6.68 -13.05 -29.99
C ASN A 231 7.21 -12.01 -28.99
N LYS A 232 8.43 -12.24 -28.50
CA LYS A 232 9.07 -11.43 -27.47
C LYS A 232 9.64 -10.18 -28.13
N ARG A 233 8.91 -9.07 -28.00
CA ARG A 233 9.29 -7.75 -28.51
C ARG A 233 10.73 -7.40 -28.11
N MET A 234 11.61 -7.24 -29.11
CA MET A 234 13.03 -6.98 -28.85
C MET A 234 13.27 -5.66 -28.11
N GLY A 235 14.29 -5.63 -27.25
CA GLY A 235 14.67 -4.43 -26.49
C GLY A 235 14.94 -3.21 -27.37
N LYS A 236 14.77 -2.00 -26.81
CA LYS A 236 14.83 -0.72 -27.55
C LYS A 236 16.13 -0.55 -28.35
N SER A 237 17.28 -0.95 -27.79
CA SER A 237 18.58 -0.91 -28.48
C SER A 237 18.68 -1.85 -29.67
N ARG A 238 18.12 -3.08 -29.57
CA ARG A 238 18.09 -4.04 -30.68
C ARG A 238 17.14 -3.59 -31.81
N ARG A 239 16.05 -2.90 -31.48
CA ARG A 239 15.13 -2.33 -32.48
C ARG A 239 15.77 -1.21 -33.29
N ILE A 240 16.57 -0.35 -32.65
CA ILE A 240 17.29 0.72 -33.34
C ILE A 240 18.35 0.11 -34.28
N LYS A 241 19.07 -0.92 -33.83
CA LYS A 241 20.11 -1.59 -34.62
C LYS A 241 19.54 -2.37 -35.83
N ALA A 242 18.33 -2.93 -35.71
CA ALA A 242 17.64 -3.59 -36.82
C ALA A 242 17.11 -2.60 -37.87
N LYS A 243 16.73 -1.37 -37.46
CA LYS A 243 16.32 -0.32 -38.40
C LYS A 243 17.46 0.24 -39.26
N GLY A 244 18.71 0.11 -38.81
CA GLY A 244 19.89 0.51 -39.58
C GLY A 244 20.46 -0.59 -40.48
N ARG A 245 19.78 -1.75 -40.59
CA ARG A 245 20.05 -2.77 -41.61
C ARG A 245 18.93 -2.75 -42.63
N LYS A 246 18.88 -1.67 -43.39
CA LYS A 246 18.26 -1.59 -44.72
C LYS A 246 19.20 -0.78 -45.58
#